data_AF-A0A3B7M3L1-F1
#
_entry.id   AF-A0A3B7M3L1-F1
#
_cell.length_a   1.000
_cell.length_b   1.000
_cell.length_c   1.000
_cell.angle_alpha   90.00
_cell.angle_beta   90.00
_cell.angle_gamma   90.00
#
_symmetry.space_group_name_H-M   'P 1'
#
loop_
_entity.id
_entity.type
_entity.pdbx_description
1 polymer ?
#
loop_
_entity_poly.entity_id
_entity_poly.type
_entity_poly.pdbx_seq_one_letter_code
_entity_poly.pdbx_strand_id
1 'polypeptide(L)' 'MSIKADKETLLKLGGSTKVAELLGYKDKQRVQNWMTRGIPAKVKLQYPHLFLNPNIQNESAA' A
#
# COMPACT_ATOMS: atom_id res chain seq x y z
N MET A 1 8.62 1.79 7.89
CA MET A 1 7.29 2.35 7.58
C MET A 1 6.36 2.11 8.75
N SER A 2 5.63 3.15 9.16
CA SER A 2 4.58 3.02 10.17
C SER A 2 3.26 2.59 9.51
N ILE A 3 2.31 2.09 10.31
CA ILE A 3 0.96 1.74 9.83
C ILE A 3 0.29 2.94 9.16
N LYS A 4 0.51 4.16 9.68
CA LYS A 4 -0.02 5.39 9.09
C LYS A 4 0.54 5.65 7.69
N ALA A 5 1.86 5.52 7.50
CA ALA A 5 2.51 5.69 6.20
C ALA A 5 2.05 4.63 5.19
N ASP A 6 1.86 3.38 5.64
CA ASP A 6 1.31 2.31 4.80
C ASP A 6 -0.12 2.63 4.34
N LYS A 7 -0.96 3.11 5.25
CA LYS A 7 -2.33 3.55 4.94
C LYS A 7 -2.32 4.68 3.91
N GLU A 8 -1.50 5.71 4.10
CA GLU A 8 -1.37 6.82 3.16
C GLU A 8 -0.90 6.34 1.78
N THR A 9 0.07 5.42 1.74
CA THR A 9 0.54 4.81 0.48
C THR A 9 -0.60 4.06 -0.23
N LEU A 10 -1.38 3.26 0.49
CA LEU A 10 -2.54 2.57 -0.09
C LEU A 10 -3.57 3.56 -0.63
N LEU A 11 -3.83 4.67 0.08
CA LEU A 11 -4.76 5.71 -0.37
C LEU A 11 -4.26 6.41 -1.65
N LYS A 12 -2.97 6.77 -1.73
CA LYS A 12 -2.35 7.36 -2.93
C LYS A 12 -2.43 6.44 -4.15
N LEU A 13 -2.33 5.12 -3.93
CA LEU A 13 -2.46 4.10 -4.97
C LEU A 13 -3.94 3.84 -5.40
N GLY A 14 -4.90 4.61 -4.89
CA GLY A 14 -6.33 4.47 -5.21
C GLY A 14 -7.13 3.64 -4.20
N GLY A 15 -6.58 3.40 -3.02
CA GLY A 15 -7.22 2.69 -1.92
C GLY A 15 -7.02 1.17 -1.96
N SER A 16 -7.48 0.51 -0.89
CA SER A 16 -7.33 -0.94 -0.69
C SER A 16 -7.93 -1.78 -1.82
N THR A 17 -9.08 -1.37 -2.35
CA THR A 17 -9.74 -2.05 -3.48
C THR A 17 -8.91 -1.99 -4.74
N LYS A 18 -8.40 -0.81 -5.12
CA LYS A 18 -7.58 -0.65 -6.33
C LYS A 18 -6.25 -1.37 -6.20
N VAL A 19 -5.63 -1.32 -5.02
CA VAL A 19 -4.40 -2.05 -4.74
C VAL A 19 -4.62 -3.56 -4.79
N ALA A 20 -5.74 -4.09 -4.28
CA ALA A 20 -6.05 -5.51 -4.43
C ALA A 20 -6.13 -5.94 -5.90
N GLU A 21 -6.73 -5.11 -6.76
CA GLU A 21 -6.80 -5.34 -8.20
C GLU A 21 -5.42 -5.27 -8.87
N LEU A 22 -4.60 -4.27 -8.53
CA LEU A 22 -3.22 -4.13 -9.03
C LEU A 22 -2.34 -5.32 -8.66
N LEU A 23 -2.56 -5.90 -7.49
CA LEU A 23 -1.81 -7.07 -7.00
C LEU A 23 -2.42 -8.40 -7.47
N GLY A 24 -3.55 -8.38 -8.18
CA GLY A 24 -4.25 -9.58 -8.64
C GLY A 24 -4.88 -10.41 -7.52
N TYR A 25 -5.15 -9.81 -6.35
CA TYR A 25 -5.82 -10.51 -5.26
C TYR A 25 -7.33 -10.59 -5.51
N LYS A 26 -7.86 -11.82 -5.45
CA LYS A 26 -9.31 -12.07 -5.45
C LYS A 26 -9.96 -11.58 -4.15
N ASP A 27 -9.23 -11.65 -3.03
CA ASP A 27 -9.69 -11.23 -1.72
C ASP A 27 -9.28 -9.78 -1.41
N LYS A 28 -10.26 -8.87 -1.49
CA LYS A 28 -10.10 -7.44 -1.16
C LYS A 28 -9.98 -7.21 0.35
N GLN A 29 -10.50 -8.11 1.19
CA GLN A 29 -10.45 -7.99 2.65
C GLN A 29 -9.02 -8.07 3.16
N ARG A 30 -8.17 -8.89 2.51
CA ARG A 30 -6.74 -8.96 2.83
C ARG A 30 -6.07 -7.58 2.79
N VAL A 31 -6.29 -6.80 1.73
CA VAL A 31 -5.69 -5.47 1.57
C VAL A 31 -6.39 -4.46 2.47
N GLN A 32 -7.71 -4.59 2.68
CA GLN A 32 -8.43 -3.77 3.64
C GLN A 32 -7.85 -3.89 5.06
N ASN A 33 -7.44 -5.09 5.46
CA ASN A 33 -6.81 -5.32 6.77
C ASN A 33 -5.44 -4.62 6.90
N TRP A 34 -4.75 -4.32 5.80
CA TRP A 34 -3.48 -3.58 5.83
C TRP A 34 -3.67 -2.12 6.21
N MET A 35 -4.87 -1.56 6.00
CA MET A 35 -5.21 -0.18 6.41
C MET A 35 -5.13 0.02 7.92
N THR A 36 -5.30 -1.06 8.70
CA THR A 36 -5.27 -1.04 10.17
C THR A 36 -4.06 -1.75 10.74
N ARG A 37 -3.57 -2.81 10.10
CA ARG A 37 -2.45 -3.63 10.59
C ARG A 37 -1.10 -3.28 9.97
N GLY A 38 -1.09 -2.46 8.91
CA GLY A 38 0.09 -2.20 8.08
C GLY A 38 0.27 -3.25 6.98
N ILE A 39 1.07 -2.90 5.97
CA ILE A 39 1.37 -3.78 4.86
C ILE A 39 2.49 -4.74 5.30
N PRO A 40 2.36 -6.07 5.07
CA PRO A 40 3.39 -7.03 5.42
C PRO A 40 4.73 -6.71 4.74
N ALA A 41 5.84 -6.81 5.47
CA ALA A 41 7.17 -6.52 4.94
C ALA A 41 7.51 -7.32 3.68
N LYS A 42 7.14 -8.62 3.65
CA LYS A 42 7.29 -9.50 2.48
C LYS A 42 6.60 -8.92 1.23
N VAL A 43 5.41 -8.34 1.38
CA VAL A 43 4.66 -7.75 0.25
C VAL A 43 5.36 -6.49 -0.24
N LYS A 44 5.89 -5.64 0.66
CA LYS A 44 6.66 -4.46 0.27
C LYS A 44 7.89 -4.82 -0.56
N LEU A 45 8.58 -5.88 -0.16
CA LEU A 45 9.76 -6.40 -0.87
C LEU A 45 9.40 -7.07 -2.20
N GLN A 46 8.22 -7.68 -2.30
CA GLN A 46 7.72 -8.25 -3.56
C GLN A 46 7.30 -7.18 -4.56
N TYR A 47 6.76 -6.07 -4.08
CA TYR A 47 6.31 -4.94 -4.90
C TYR A 47 7.00 -3.62 -4.49
N PRO A 48 8.33 -3.54 -4.64
CA PRO A 48 9.10 -2.38 -4.19
C PRO A 48 8.72 -1.11 -4.99
N HIS A 49 8.34 -1.28 -6.26
CA HIS A 49 7.89 -0.19 -7.13
C HIS A 49 6.55 0.44 -6.69
N LEU A 50 5.71 -0.30 -5.96
CA LEU A 50 4.45 0.21 -5.41
C LEU A 50 4.64 0.80 -4.01
N PHE A 51 5.37 0.09 -3.15
CA PHE A 51 5.38 0.43 -1.72
C PHE A 51 6.64 1.14 -1.26
N LEU A 52 7.79 0.88 -1.89
CA LEU A 52 9.09 1.45 -1.52
C LEU A 52 9.56 2.55 -2.50
N ASN A 53 8.69 2.98 -3.42
CA ASN A 53 9.03 4.01 -4.39
C ASN A 53 9.02 5.40 -3.73
N PRO A 54 10.17 6.10 -3.67
CA PRO A 54 10.27 7.40 -3.01
C PRO A 54 9.40 8.49 -3.67
N ASN A 55 9.04 8.34 -4.95
CA ASN A 55 8.17 9.29 -5.64
C ASN A 55 6.73 9.26 -5.08
N ILE A 56 6.24 8.10 -4.67
CA ILE A 56 4.90 7.96 -4.06
C ILE A 56 4.90 8.49 -2.62
N GLN A 57 6.04 8.43 -1.94
CA GLN A 57 6.19 8.91 -0.57
C GLN A 57 6.33 10.44 -0.51
N ASN A 58 7.01 11.07 -1.49
CA ASN A 58 7.33 12.51 -1.46
C ASN A 58 6.19 13.46 -1.89
N GLU A 59 5.07 12.98 -2.42
CA GLU A 59 3.92 13.85 -2.77
C GLU A 59 3.19 14.49 -1.57
N SER A 60 3.67 14.28 -0.34
CA SER A 60 3.12 14.94 0.86
C SER A 60 3.89 16.19 1.30
N ALA A 61 4.73 16.77 0.42
CA ALA A 61 5.57 17.93 0.74
C ALA A 61 5.47 19.09 -0.28
N ALA A 62 4.33 19.29 -0.95
CA ALA A 62 4.06 20.46 -1.78
C ALA A 62 2.71 21.10 -1.40
#